data_AF-A0AAV5WQE7-F1
#
_entry.id   AF-A0AAV5WQE7-F1
#
_cell.length_a   1.000
_cell.length_b   1.000
_cell.length_c   1.000
_cell.angle_alpha   90.00
_cell.angle_beta   90.00
_cell.angle_gamma   90.00
#
_symmetry.space_group_name_H-M   'P 1'
#
loop_
_entity.id
_entity.type
_entity.pdbx_description
1 polymer ?
#
loop_
_entity_poly.entity_id
_entity_poly.type
_entity_poly.pdbx_seq_one_letter_code
_entity_poly.pdbx_strand_id
1 'polypeptide(L)'
;PKRKSTERVTTPEDAECEETQWLPDHDDIDRPEFATKHKYYLTLIGFALGNGNFWRMPSANFLIQYYLCMFVFGLPTLYLEMVIGQMTQAGVQRAFGMYVPLFKGVGWAICVLSFIRSKNYNLLNAYSLHYTIDSLLGVHVYTACEHEWNTRYCISHHSSLKKCGNFTNLFE
;
A
#
# COMPACT_ATOMS: atom_id res chain seq x y z
N PRO A 1 38.02 -21.00 6.34
CA PRO A 1 39.09 -20.92 7.36
C PRO A 1 38.59 -20.24 8.65
N LYS A 2 38.30 -21.01 9.69
CA LYS A 2 37.79 -20.53 10.99
C LYS A 2 38.92 -19.93 11.84
N ARG A 3 38.72 -18.78 12.51
CA ARG A 3 39.59 -18.28 13.60
C ARG A 3 38.77 -18.08 14.89
N LYS A 4 39.45 -18.37 16.00
CA LYS A 4 38.97 -18.67 17.37
C LYS A 4 38.44 -17.43 18.11
N SER A 5 37.45 -17.63 18.99
CA SER A 5 37.00 -16.63 19.97
C SER A 5 38.05 -16.45 21.08
N THR A 6 38.23 -15.22 21.53
CA THR A 6 38.93 -14.88 22.77
C THR A 6 37.94 -14.12 23.63
N GLU A 7 37.62 -14.70 24.79
CA GLU A 7 36.61 -14.24 25.73
C GLU A 7 37.16 -13.02 26.51
N ARG A 8 36.45 -11.90 26.51
CA ARG A 8 36.82 -10.68 27.23
C ARG A 8 35.81 -10.44 28.36
N VAL A 9 36.33 -10.38 29.59
CA VAL A 9 35.61 -10.10 30.84
C VAL A 9 34.93 -8.72 30.75
N THR A 10 33.62 -8.68 31.02
CA THR A 10 32.79 -7.48 31.08
C THR A 10 32.84 -6.83 32.47
N THR A 11 32.92 -5.51 32.48
CA THR A 11 32.97 -4.66 33.69
C THR A 11 31.67 -3.83 33.79
N PRO A 12 31.33 -3.25 34.96
CA PRO A 12 29.99 -2.72 35.22
C PRO A 12 29.52 -1.55 34.32
N GLU A 13 30.39 -0.98 33.49
CA GLU A 13 30.08 0.09 32.53
C GLU A 13 29.37 -0.41 31.24
N ASP A 14 29.24 -1.73 31.07
CA ASP A 14 28.65 -2.34 29.87
C ASP A 14 27.10 -2.28 29.83
N ALA A 15 26.45 -1.78 30.89
CA ALA A 15 24.99 -1.76 31.01
C ALA A 15 24.29 -0.61 30.23
N GLU A 16 25.01 0.45 29.85
CA GLU A 16 24.43 1.60 29.11
C GLU A 16 24.61 1.50 27.58
N CYS A 17 25.22 0.42 27.07
CA CYS A 17 25.55 0.25 25.65
C CYS A 17 24.65 -0.73 24.87
N GLU A 18 23.49 -1.15 25.37
CA GLU A 18 22.59 -2.07 24.64
C GLU A 18 21.54 -1.38 23.73
N GLU A 19 21.36 -0.05 23.80
CA GLU A 19 20.26 0.61 23.06
C GLU A 19 20.64 1.09 21.65
N THR A 20 21.93 1.11 21.28
CA THR A 20 22.39 1.56 19.95
C THR A 20 22.74 0.43 18.96
N GLN A 21 22.43 -0.83 19.27
CA GLN A 21 22.76 -2.01 18.42
C GLN A 21 21.86 -2.19 17.17
N TRP A 22 21.01 -1.21 16.81
CA TRP A 22 20.17 -1.26 15.60
C TRP A 22 20.84 -0.71 14.34
N LEU A 23 22.05 -0.17 14.44
CA LEU A 23 22.85 0.25 13.29
C LEU A 23 23.88 -0.87 13.00
N PRO A 24 23.73 -1.65 11.93
CA PRO A 24 24.75 -2.61 11.54
C PRO A 24 26.05 -1.86 11.23
N ASP A 25 27.17 -2.45 11.67
CA ASP A 25 28.53 -1.94 11.46
C ASP A 25 28.78 -1.70 9.96
N HIS A 26 29.45 -0.59 9.63
CA HIS A 26 29.40 0.02 8.30
C HIS A 26 30.37 -0.60 7.28
N ASP A 27 30.69 -1.89 7.43
CA ASP A 27 31.54 -2.68 6.53
C ASP A 27 30.82 -4.00 6.20
N ASP A 28 30.45 -4.19 4.93
CA ASP A 28 29.72 -5.32 4.34
C ASP A 28 28.20 -5.42 4.58
N ILE A 29 27.45 -4.32 4.36
CA ILE A 29 26.00 -4.44 4.09
C ILE A 29 25.82 -4.94 2.65
N ASP A 30 25.93 -6.26 2.47
CA ASP A 30 25.49 -6.91 1.24
C ASP A 30 24.00 -6.61 1.00
N ARG A 31 23.66 -6.31 -0.25
CA ARG A 31 22.28 -6.00 -0.63
C ARG A 31 21.37 -7.17 -0.23
N PRO A 32 20.26 -6.93 0.49
CA PRO A 32 19.37 -8.01 0.90
C PRO A 32 18.75 -8.66 -0.34
N GLU A 33 19.00 -9.96 -0.49
CA GLU A 33 18.40 -10.77 -1.55
C GLU A 33 17.07 -11.40 -1.11
N PHE A 34 16.18 -11.65 -2.07
CA PHE A 34 14.98 -12.42 -1.78
C PHE A 34 15.35 -13.88 -1.54
N ALA A 35 14.95 -14.43 -0.40
CA ALA A 35 15.21 -15.83 -0.03
C ALA A 35 14.67 -16.86 -1.05
N THR A 36 13.69 -16.51 -1.88
CA THR A 36 13.17 -17.39 -2.94
C THR A 36 12.53 -16.58 -4.07
N LYS A 37 12.61 -17.08 -5.31
CA LYS A 37 11.94 -16.49 -6.49
C LYS A 37 10.43 -16.30 -6.30
N HIS A 38 9.76 -17.22 -5.61
CA HIS A 38 8.34 -17.09 -5.30
C HIS A 38 8.03 -15.87 -4.44
N LYS A 39 8.86 -15.57 -3.44
CA LYS A 39 8.69 -14.37 -2.58
C LYS A 39 8.84 -13.08 -3.39
N TYR A 40 9.76 -13.08 -4.36
CA TYR A 40 9.91 -11.99 -5.31
C TYR A 40 8.64 -11.78 -6.15
N TYR A 41 8.14 -12.83 -6.80
CA TYR A 41 6.94 -12.73 -7.64
C TYR A 41 5.69 -12.34 -6.82
N LEU A 42 5.53 -12.87 -5.60
CA LEU A 42 4.43 -12.49 -4.73
C LEU A 42 4.49 -11.00 -4.35
N THR A 43 5.68 -10.46 -4.11
CA THR A 43 5.87 -9.02 -3.85
C THR A 43 5.49 -8.19 -5.08
N LEU A 44 5.89 -8.62 -6.28
CA LEU A 44 5.52 -7.97 -7.55
C LEU A 44 4.01 -7.98 -7.79
N ILE A 45 3.36 -9.12 -7.57
CA ILE A 45 1.91 -9.26 -7.75
C ILE A 45 1.16 -8.38 -6.74
N GLY A 46 1.61 -8.36 -5.48
CA GLY A 46 1.05 -7.47 -4.45
C GLY A 46 1.17 -6.00 -4.81
N PHE A 47 2.30 -5.59 -5.40
CA PHE A 47 2.48 -4.24 -5.92
C PHE A 47 1.55 -3.92 -7.11
N ALA A 48 1.39 -4.87 -8.03
CA ALA A 48 0.58 -4.69 -9.24
C ALA A 48 -0.93 -4.64 -8.98
N LEU A 49 -1.44 -5.41 -8.01
CA LEU A 49 -2.87 -5.55 -7.71
C LEU A 49 -3.47 -4.40 -6.89
N GLY A 50 -2.69 -3.39 -6.49
CA GLY A 50 -3.09 -2.36 -5.52
C GLY A 50 -4.49 -1.77 -5.70
N ASN A 51 -5.06 -1.25 -4.60
CA ASN A 51 -6.45 -0.81 -4.41
C ASN A 51 -7.09 0.09 -5.51
N GLY A 52 -6.30 0.66 -6.43
CA GLY A 52 -6.79 1.54 -7.49
C GLY A 52 -7.66 0.87 -8.56
N ASN A 53 -7.52 -0.45 -8.76
CA ASN A 53 -8.24 -1.15 -9.84
C ASN A 53 -9.72 -1.42 -9.49
N PHE A 54 -10.05 -1.59 -8.20
CA PHE A 54 -11.41 -1.97 -7.78
C PHE A 54 -12.43 -0.82 -7.91
N TRP A 55 -12.04 0.40 -7.55
CA TRP A 55 -12.97 1.54 -7.48
C TRP A 55 -13.20 2.24 -8.83
N ARG A 56 -12.30 2.04 -9.80
CA ARG A 56 -12.33 2.75 -11.07
C ARG A 56 -12.85 1.90 -12.22
N MET A 57 -13.50 0.77 -11.90
CA MET A 57 -14.02 -0.19 -12.88
C MET A 57 -14.89 0.53 -13.89
N PRO A 58 -14.46 0.60 -15.17
CA PRO A 58 -15.22 1.28 -16.18
C PRO A 58 -16.41 0.43 -16.61
N SER A 59 -17.49 1.07 -17.07
CA SER A 59 -18.57 0.40 -17.79
C SER A 59 -17.99 -0.53 -18.88
N ALA A 60 -18.56 -1.73 -19.05
CA ALA A 60 -18.01 -2.85 -19.84
C ALA A 60 -17.43 -2.48 -21.23
N ASN A 61 -17.94 -1.43 -21.87
CA ASN A 61 -17.51 -0.97 -23.19
C ASN A 61 -16.08 -0.38 -23.25
N PHE A 62 -15.49 0.03 -22.11
CA PHE A 62 -14.13 0.61 -22.09
C PHE A 62 -13.05 -0.37 -21.59
N LEU A 63 -13.43 -1.60 -21.21
CA LEU A 63 -12.48 -2.61 -20.74
C LEU A 63 -11.48 -3.02 -21.84
N ILE A 64 -11.93 -3.08 -23.09
CA ILE A 64 -11.08 -3.45 -24.23
C ILE A 64 -9.94 -2.43 -24.40
N GLN A 65 -10.25 -1.13 -24.38
CA GLN A 65 -9.24 -0.08 -24.47
C GLN A 65 -8.28 -0.09 -23.26
N TYR A 66 -8.81 -0.36 -22.07
CA TYR A 66 -8.01 -0.48 -20.86
C TYR A 66 -6.95 -1.59 -20.97
N TYR A 67 -7.36 -2.80 -21.38
CA TYR A 67 -6.41 -3.90 -21.57
C TYR A 67 -5.43 -3.62 -22.70
N LEU A 68 -5.87 -3.05 -23.82
CA LEU A 68 -4.99 -2.70 -24.93
C LEU A 68 -3.86 -1.75 -24.48
N CYS A 69 -4.20 -0.65 -23.78
CA CYS A 69 -3.20 0.26 -23.24
C CYS A 69 -2.28 -0.42 -22.20
N MET A 70 -2.81 -1.34 -21.40
CA MET A 70 -2.03 -2.09 -20.43
C MET A 70 -1.00 -3.02 -21.10
N PHE A 71 -1.39 -3.72 -22.17
CA PHE A 71 -0.47 -4.57 -22.93
C PHE A 71 0.56 -3.76 -23.74
N VAL A 72 0.16 -2.61 -24.32
CA VAL A 72 1.04 -1.79 -25.18
C VAL A 72 1.97 -0.88 -24.39
N PHE A 73 1.53 -0.31 -23.27
CA PHE A 73 2.33 0.63 -22.48
C PHE A 73 2.65 0.12 -21.08
N GLY A 74 1.71 -0.53 -20.41
CA GLY A 74 1.88 -1.02 -19.04
C GLY A 74 2.94 -2.12 -18.93
N LEU A 75 2.76 -3.23 -19.64
CA LEU A 75 3.69 -4.37 -19.59
C LEU A 75 5.10 -4.01 -20.07
N PRO A 76 5.30 -3.27 -21.18
CA PRO A 76 6.65 -2.91 -21.62
C PRO A 76 7.35 -1.99 -20.62
N THR A 77 6.62 -1.05 -19.99
CA THR A 77 7.19 -0.18 -18.96
C THR A 77 7.59 -0.97 -17.72
N LEU A 78 6.74 -1.90 -17.27
CA LEU A 78 7.06 -2.79 -16.15
C LEU A 78 8.30 -3.64 -16.47
N TYR A 79 8.36 -4.23 -17.67
CA TYR A 79 9.51 -5.04 -18.07
C TYR A 79 10.79 -4.21 -18.11
N LEU A 80 10.74 -3.00 -18.68
CA LEU A 80 11.87 -2.08 -18.72
C LEU A 80 12.36 -1.73 -17.32
N GLU A 81 11.44 -1.41 -16.40
CA GLU A 81 11.77 -1.11 -15.01
C GLU A 81 12.46 -2.29 -14.32
N MET A 82 11.98 -3.51 -14.55
CA MET A 82 12.60 -4.72 -13.99
C MET A 82 14.01 -4.94 -14.55
N VAL A 83 14.22 -4.80 -15.87
CA VAL A 83 15.56 -4.96 -16.48
C VAL A 83 16.53 -3.92 -15.93
N ILE A 84 16.12 -2.65 -15.84
CA ILE A 84 16.95 -1.57 -15.30
C ILE A 84 17.28 -1.84 -13.82
N GLY A 85 16.31 -2.30 -13.03
CA GLY A 85 16.52 -2.65 -11.64
C GLY A 85 17.51 -3.80 -11.43
N GLN A 86 17.48 -4.81 -12.31
CA GLN A 86 18.44 -5.93 -12.26
C GLN A 86 19.85 -5.52 -12.72
N MET A 87 19.96 -4.61 -13.70
CA MET A 87 21.25 -4.13 -14.23
C MET A 87 21.96 -3.16 -13.29
N THR A 88 21.22 -2.22 -12.67
CA THR A 88 21.82 -1.19 -11.81
C THR A 88 22.04 -1.65 -10.39
N GLN A 89 21.28 -2.65 -9.92
CA GLN A 89 21.33 -3.16 -8.54
C GLN A 89 21.23 -2.06 -7.48
N ALA A 90 20.65 -0.91 -7.84
CA ALA A 90 20.64 0.31 -7.04
C ALA A 90 19.25 0.94 -7.00
N GLY A 91 19.03 1.81 -6.01
CA GLY A 91 17.77 2.56 -5.89
C GLY A 91 17.53 3.47 -7.10
N VAL A 92 16.27 3.82 -7.34
CA VAL A 92 15.81 4.53 -8.55
C VAL A 92 16.56 5.85 -8.79
N GLN A 93 16.94 6.56 -7.71
CA GLN A 93 17.68 7.81 -7.76
C GLN A 93 19.11 7.63 -8.29
N ARG A 94 19.76 6.52 -7.91
CA ARG A 94 21.12 6.19 -8.32
C ARG A 94 21.13 5.54 -9.70
N ALA A 95 20.11 4.73 -10.01
CA ALA A 95 19.91 4.11 -11.32
C ALA A 95 19.82 5.16 -12.44
N PHE A 96 18.98 6.19 -12.29
CA PHE A 96 18.89 7.26 -13.30
C PHE A 96 20.19 8.08 -13.42
N GLY A 97 20.88 8.33 -12.31
CA GLY A 97 22.15 9.04 -12.29
C GLY A 97 23.31 8.30 -12.95
N MET A 98 23.27 6.95 -13.01
CA MET A 98 24.30 6.13 -13.67
C MET A 98 24.23 6.19 -15.19
N TYR A 99 23.02 6.24 -15.76
CA TYR A 99 22.85 6.29 -17.22
C TYR A 99 22.95 7.71 -17.76
N VAL A 100 22.26 8.67 -17.13
CA VAL A 100 22.22 10.06 -17.60
C VAL A 100 22.15 11.00 -16.38
N PRO A 101 23.20 11.80 -16.11
CA PRO A 101 23.24 12.67 -14.94
C PRO A 101 22.15 13.74 -14.93
N LEU A 102 21.62 14.12 -16.10
CA LEU A 102 20.50 15.06 -16.23
C LEU A 102 19.19 14.52 -15.63
N PHE A 103 18.97 13.20 -15.64
CA PHE A 103 17.75 12.58 -15.11
C PHE A 103 17.81 12.30 -13.59
N LYS A 104 18.87 12.74 -12.90
CA LYS A 104 18.99 12.60 -11.44
C LYS A 104 17.81 13.26 -10.69
N GLY A 105 17.25 14.35 -11.22
CA GLY A 105 16.07 15.01 -10.66
C GLY A 105 14.79 14.17 -10.74
N VAL A 106 14.65 13.32 -11.75
CA VAL A 106 13.48 12.44 -11.94
C VAL A 106 13.42 11.41 -10.81
N GLY A 107 14.57 10.85 -10.41
CA GLY A 107 14.64 9.92 -9.27
C GLY A 107 14.13 10.54 -7.96
N TRP A 108 14.51 11.78 -7.67
CA TRP A 108 14.00 12.51 -6.50
C TRP A 108 12.51 12.83 -6.59
N ALA A 109 12.02 13.20 -7.78
CA ALA A 109 10.60 13.43 -8.01
C ALA A 109 9.77 12.16 -7.73
N ILE A 110 10.24 10.99 -8.16
CA ILE A 110 9.58 9.70 -7.88
C ILE A 110 9.49 9.46 -6.36
N CYS A 111 10.53 9.77 -5.59
CA CYS A 111 10.50 9.64 -4.12
C CYS A 111 9.46 10.55 -3.48
N VAL A 112 9.40 11.82 -3.89
CA VAL A 112 8.41 12.79 -3.38
C VAL A 112 6.99 12.34 -3.71
N LEU A 113 6.74 11.91 -4.96
CA LEU A 113 5.44 11.39 -5.38
C LEU A 113 5.06 10.14 -4.58
N SER A 114 6.02 9.25 -4.31
CA SER A 114 5.81 8.05 -3.51
C SER A 114 5.44 8.38 -2.05
N PHE A 115 6.05 9.42 -1.48
CA PHE A 115 5.72 9.91 -0.14
C PHE A 115 4.30 10.48 -0.07
N ILE A 116 3.93 11.36 -1.01
CA ILE A 116 2.57 11.92 -1.09
C ILE A 116 1.53 10.80 -1.29
N ARG A 117 1.85 9.83 -2.15
CA ARG A 117 1.02 8.65 -2.37
C ARG A 117 0.85 7.84 -1.09
N SER A 118 1.93 7.55 -0.38
CA SER A 118 1.92 6.78 0.86
C SER A 118 0.97 7.39 1.90
N LYS A 119 1.02 8.71 2.13
CA LYS A 119 0.11 9.39 3.06
C LYS A 119 -1.37 9.14 2.72
N ASN A 120 -1.75 9.39 1.47
CA ASN A 120 -3.14 9.28 1.05
C ASN A 120 -3.63 7.83 1.03
N TYR A 121 -2.78 6.88 0.61
CA TYR A 121 -3.14 5.46 0.58
C TYR A 121 -3.29 4.86 1.97
N ASN A 122 -2.43 5.24 2.93
CA ASN A 122 -2.56 4.79 4.31
C ASN A 122 -3.86 5.30 4.95
N LEU A 123 -4.27 6.54 4.64
CA LEU A 123 -5.56 7.08 5.09
C LEU A 123 -6.73 6.25 4.56
N LEU A 124 -6.74 5.93 3.26
CA LEU A 124 -7.77 5.07 2.67
C LEU A 124 -7.79 3.67 3.31
N ASN A 125 -6.62 3.09 3.56
CA ASN A 125 -6.52 1.77 4.18
C ASN A 125 -7.06 1.78 5.63
N ALA A 126 -6.80 2.86 6.38
CA ALA A 126 -7.34 3.03 7.72
C ALA A 126 -8.88 3.08 7.72
N TYR A 127 -9.48 3.82 6.78
CA TYR A 127 -10.93 3.82 6.61
C TYR A 127 -11.46 2.42 6.25
N SER A 128 -10.87 1.75 5.27
CA SER A 128 -11.28 0.39 4.89
C SER A 128 -11.22 -0.58 6.07
N LEU A 129 -10.18 -0.49 6.90
CA LEU A 129 -10.05 -1.33 8.09
C LEU A 129 -11.12 -0.99 9.14
N HIS A 130 -11.40 0.29 9.38
CA HIS A 130 -12.47 0.73 10.27
C HIS A 130 -13.82 0.13 9.87
N TYR A 131 -14.24 0.31 8.61
CA TYR A 131 -15.50 -0.25 8.12
C TYR A 131 -15.51 -1.79 8.15
N THR A 132 -14.36 -2.42 7.93
CA THR A 132 -14.24 -3.89 7.99
C THR A 132 -14.45 -4.39 9.42
N ILE A 133 -13.82 -3.74 10.40
CA ILE A 133 -13.98 -4.10 11.83
C ILE A 133 -15.43 -3.88 12.27
N ASP A 134 -16.04 -2.75 11.92
CA ASP A 134 -17.44 -2.47 12.23
C ASP A 134 -18.38 -3.55 11.66
N SER A 135 -18.09 -4.01 10.43
CA SER A 135 -18.85 -5.06 9.76
C SER A 135 -18.67 -6.43 10.42
N LEU A 136 -17.46 -6.75 10.89
CA LEU A 136 -17.18 -8.01 11.61
C LEU A 136 -17.78 -8.02 13.02
N LEU A 137 -17.83 -6.87 13.69
CA LEU A 137 -18.47 -6.70 15.00
C LEU A 137 -20.00 -6.62 14.90
N GLY A 138 -20.56 -6.50 13.69
CA GLY A 138 -22.00 -6.36 13.45
C GLY A 138 -22.58 -5.01 13.88
N VAL A 139 -21.73 -4.02 14.20
CA VAL A 139 -22.14 -2.67 14.62
C VAL A 139 -22.26 -1.81 13.38
N HIS A 140 -23.43 -1.85 12.73
CA HIS A 140 -23.64 -1.07 11.51
C HIS A 140 -24.21 0.31 11.81
N VAL A 141 -23.35 1.26 12.15
CA VAL A 141 -23.74 2.66 12.44
C VAL A 141 -24.28 3.43 11.22
N TYR A 142 -24.04 2.92 10.00
CA TYR A 142 -24.41 3.60 8.76
C TYR A 142 -25.79 3.20 8.23
N THR A 143 -26.50 2.24 8.84
CA THR A 143 -27.89 1.90 8.48
C THR A 143 -28.94 2.67 9.26
N ALA A 144 -28.58 3.23 10.42
CA ALA A 144 -29.51 3.92 11.29
C ALA A 144 -29.31 5.44 11.24
N CYS A 145 -30.43 6.17 11.35
CA CYS A 145 -30.41 7.63 11.43
C CYS A 145 -30.29 8.15 12.88
N GLU A 146 -30.08 7.29 13.87
CA GLU A 146 -30.08 7.61 15.31
C GLU A 146 -28.69 7.93 15.87
N HIS A 147 -27.92 8.77 15.16
CA HIS A 147 -26.58 9.18 15.57
C HIS A 147 -26.42 10.70 15.58
N GLU A 148 -25.52 11.20 16.42
CA GLU A 148 -25.29 12.64 16.63
C GLU A 148 -24.83 13.37 15.36
N TRP A 149 -24.10 12.67 14.48
CA TRP A 149 -23.64 13.21 13.20
C TRP A 149 -24.70 13.23 12.10
N ASN A 150 -25.90 12.70 12.34
CA ASN A 150 -26.95 12.65 11.32
C ASN A 150 -27.73 13.97 11.24
N THR A 151 -27.90 14.47 10.02
CA THR A 151 -28.70 15.67 9.77
C THR A 151 -30.19 15.34 9.67
N ARG A 152 -31.05 16.37 9.70
CA ARG A 152 -32.51 16.24 9.54
C ARG A 152 -32.94 15.60 8.21
N TYR A 153 -32.03 15.52 7.24
CA TYR A 153 -32.26 14.93 5.92
C TYR A 153 -31.90 13.44 5.85
N CYS A 154 -31.53 12.81 6.97
CA CYS A 154 -31.24 11.38 7.00
C CYS A 154 -32.50 10.54 6.73
N ILE A 155 -32.41 9.62 5.78
CA ILE A 155 -33.49 8.69 5.43
C ILE A 155 -32.96 7.26 5.58
N SER A 156 -33.51 6.51 6.54
CA SER A 156 -33.20 5.08 6.66
C SER A 156 -34.24 4.24 5.91
N HIS A 157 -33.81 3.10 5.38
CA HIS A 157 -34.70 2.17 4.68
C HIS A 157 -35.82 1.63 5.59
N HIS A 158 -35.50 1.39 6.87
CA HIS A 158 -36.47 0.95 7.88
C HIS A 158 -37.55 2.01 8.18
N SER A 159 -37.19 3.30 8.21
CA SER A 159 -38.14 4.41 8.37
C SER A 159 -39.10 4.56 7.19
N SER A 160 -38.62 4.24 5.98
CA SER A 160 -39.41 4.37 4.73
C SER A 160 -40.46 3.26 4.59
N LEU A 161 -40.14 2.03 5.02
CA LEU A 161 -41.11 0.92 5.07
C LEU A 161 -42.24 1.16 6.08
N LYS A 162 -41.95 1.78 7.24
CA LYS A 162 -42.99 2.17 8.21
C LYS A 162 -43.95 3.24 7.67
N LYS A 163 -43.48 4.13 6.77
CA LYS A 163 -44.35 5.12 6.11
C LYS A 163 -45.25 4.47 5.05
N CYS A 164 -44.76 3.51 4.26
CA CYS A 164 -45.58 2.78 3.29
C CYS A 164 -46.56 1.79 3.95
N GLY A 165 -46.25 1.24 5.12
CA GLY A 165 -47.17 0.36 5.88
C GLY A 165 -48.41 1.07 6.44
N ASN A 166 -48.43 2.40 6.49
CA ASN A 166 -49.63 3.18 6.85
C ASN A 166 -50.52 3.52 5.65
N PHE A 167 -50.10 3.22 4.41
CA PHE A 167 -50.90 3.44 3.20
C PHE A 167 -51.83 2.26 2.86
N THR A 168 -51.75 1.14 3.58
CA THR A 168 -52.68 0.01 3.43
C THR A 168 -54.09 0.28 3.97
N ASN A 169 -54.33 1.42 4.63
CA ASN A 169 -55.66 1.85 5.09
C ASN A 169 -56.32 2.92 4.20
N LEU A 170 -55.86 3.08 2.95
CA LEU A 170 -56.40 4.05 1.97
C LEU A 170 -57.14 3.39 0.79
N PHE A 171 -57.42 2.09 0.89
CA PHE A 171 -58.26 1.33 -0.05
C PHE A 171 -59.38 0.57 0.69
N GLU A 172 -60.07 1.27 1.59
CA GLU A 172 -61.43 0.92 2.03
C GLU A 172 -62.34 2.14 1.85
#